data_AF-A0A5M6DNT6-F1
#
_entry.id   AF-A0A5M6DNT6-F1
#
_cell.length_a   1.000
_cell.length_b   1.000
_cell.length_c   1.000
_cell.angle_alpha   90.00
_cell.angle_beta   90.00
_cell.angle_gamma   90.00
#
_symmetry.space_group_name_H-M   'P 1'
#
loop_
_entity.id
_entity.type
_entity.pdbx_description
1 polymer ?
#
loop_
_entity_poly.entity_id
_entity_poly.type
_entity_poly.pdbx_seq_one_letter_code
_entity_poly.pdbx_strand_id
1 'polypeptide(L)'
;MEFLEIPLYDDYIIKLLVRFGIDLVFLSLVVAFVIYPNQRERNFAFTAVMLNVTVFFICFTLKKLEIDIGMALGLFAIFGVLRYRTDAIGTKEMTYLFILIGIAVINSLSNKKTSYAEIVLVNSLIFSAAMLKEWIVGRVPPEASETAKPKKNGNGNGDGKASKYTIEYDKVELLGETTRQVLLDDLRGRTGMNITKVQVKSIDLAANKATLLVWC
;
A
#
# COMPACT_ATOMS: atom_id res chain seq x y z
N MET A 1 -8.95 15.58 41.69
CA MET A 1 -9.00 14.35 42.50
C MET A 1 -7.92 13.42 41.98
N GLU A 2 -6.98 13.03 42.84
CA GLU A 2 -5.91 12.09 42.52
C GLU A 2 -6.41 10.66 42.78
N PHE A 3 -6.17 9.75 41.85
CA PHE A 3 -6.43 8.31 42.02
C PHE A 3 -5.10 7.61 41.72
N LEU A 4 -4.56 6.83 42.67
CA LEU A 4 -3.25 6.17 42.55
C LEU A 4 -2.09 7.13 42.24
N GLU A 5 -2.02 8.28 42.91
CA GLU A 5 -0.95 9.29 42.74
C GLU A 5 -0.85 9.91 41.33
N ILE A 6 -1.86 9.68 40.49
CA ILE A 6 -1.96 10.23 39.14
C ILE A 6 -3.16 11.19 39.09
N PRO A 7 -2.98 12.45 38.62
CA PRO A 7 -4.08 13.36 38.43
C PRO A 7 -5.05 12.82 37.37
N LEU A 8 -6.35 12.71 37.72
CA LEU A 8 -7.39 12.18 36.82
C LEU A 8 -7.61 13.04 35.56
N TYR A 9 -7.28 14.33 35.61
CA TYR A 9 -7.46 15.26 34.52
C TYR A 9 -6.31 16.27 34.48
N ASP A 10 -5.76 16.45 33.29
CA ASP A 10 -4.65 17.38 33.02
C ASP A 10 -4.90 18.05 31.66
N ASP A 11 -4.44 19.29 31.49
CA ASP A 11 -4.49 20.05 30.24
C ASP A 11 -3.84 19.30 29.07
N TYR A 12 -2.99 18.32 29.36
CA TYR A 12 -2.41 17.41 28.39
C TYR A 12 -3.44 16.53 27.67
N ILE A 13 -4.55 16.16 28.32
CA ILE A 13 -5.60 15.34 27.70
C ILE A 13 -6.33 16.16 26.62
N ILE A 14 -6.64 17.43 26.89
CA ILE A 14 -7.25 18.31 25.89
C ILE A 14 -6.31 18.49 24.69
N LYS A 15 -5.01 18.74 24.95
CA LYS A 15 -4.00 18.87 23.88
C LYS A 15 -3.90 17.60 23.04
N LEU A 16 -3.95 16.43 23.68
CA LEU A 16 -3.97 15.14 23.01
C LEU A 16 -5.20 15.02 22.09
N LEU A 17 -6.40 15.25 22.64
CA LEU A 17 -7.65 15.10 21.90
C LEU A 17 -7.74 16.04 20.70
N VAL A 18 -7.33 17.31 20.86
CA VAL A 18 -7.33 18.28 19.74
C VAL A 18 -6.37 17.82 18.63
N ARG A 19 -5.15 17.41 18.98
CA ARG A 19 -4.15 16.96 17.99
C ARG A 19 -4.57 15.67 17.31
N PHE A 20 -5.11 14.74 18.07
CA PHE A 20 -5.63 13.49 17.55
C PHE A 20 -6.84 13.73 16.64
N GLY A 21 -7.71 14.70 16.98
CA GLY A 21 -8.81 15.13 16.12
C GLY A 21 -8.32 15.66 14.77
N ILE A 22 -7.30 16.53 14.78
CA ILE A 22 -6.68 17.04 13.54
C ILE A 22 -6.06 15.88 12.74
N ASP A 23 -5.35 14.98 13.42
CA ASP A 23 -4.74 13.80 12.80
C ASP A 23 -5.78 12.91 12.13
N LEU A 24 -6.87 12.58 12.82
CA LEU A 24 -7.97 11.80 12.27
C LEU A 24 -8.64 12.44 11.05
N VAL A 25 -8.78 13.77 11.04
CA VAL A 25 -9.33 14.49 9.88
C VAL A 25 -8.43 14.33 8.67
N PHE A 26 -7.12 14.59 8.81
CA PHE A 26 -6.18 14.46 7.70
C PHE A 26 -5.96 13.00 7.29
N LEU A 27 -5.93 12.07 8.25
CA LEU A 27 -5.91 10.63 7.98
C LEU A 27 -7.12 10.22 7.14
N SER A 28 -8.32 10.63 7.54
CA SER A 28 -9.56 10.31 6.82
C SER A 28 -9.55 10.90 5.41
N LEU A 29 -9.06 12.13 5.25
CA LEU A 29 -8.90 12.75 3.94
C LEU A 29 -7.91 11.98 3.05
N VAL A 30 -6.72 11.65 3.54
CA VAL A 30 -5.72 10.88 2.78
C VAL A 30 -6.26 9.50 2.41
N VAL A 31 -6.92 8.81 3.35
CA VAL A 31 -7.48 7.48 3.09
C VAL A 31 -8.60 7.55 2.05
N ALA A 32 -9.54 8.50 2.18
CA ALA A 32 -10.68 8.62 1.30
C ALA A 32 -10.30 9.09 -0.11
N PHE A 33 -9.39 10.04 -0.23
CA PHE A 33 -9.06 10.68 -1.51
C PHE A 33 -7.81 10.12 -2.19
N VAL A 34 -6.84 9.61 -1.44
CA VAL A 34 -5.58 9.16 -2.03
C VAL A 34 -5.51 7.63 -2.08
N ILE A 35 -5.92 6.96 -1.00
CA ILE A 35 -5.81 5.48 -0.90
C ILE A 35 -6.99 4.81 -1.60
N TYR A 36 -8.23 5.17 -1.28
CA TYR A 36 -9.42 4.49 -1.82
C TYR A 36 -9.53 4.53 -3.36
N PRO A 37 -9.19 5.64 -4.06
CA PRO A 37 -9.22 5.67 -5.52
C PRO A 37 -8.09 4.87 -6.17
N ASN A 38 -6.92 4.82 -5.54
CA ASN A 38 -5.71 4.23 -6.12
C ASN A 38 -5.48 2.77 -5.69
N GLN A 39 -6.04 2.33 -4.57
CA GLN A 39 -5.91 0.98 -4.01
C GLN A 39 -7.26 0.49 -3.48
N ARG A 40 -7.80 -0.55 -4.10
CA ARG A 40 -9.15 -1.07 -3.82
C ARG A 40 -9.17 -2.13 -2.70
N GLU A 41 -8.01 -2.45 -2.12
CA GLU A 41 -7.89 -3.45 -1.07
C GLU A 41 -8.18 -2.87 0.31
N ARG A 42 -9.34 -3.27 0.87
CA ARG A 42 -9.80 -2.83 2.21
C ARG A 42 -8.81 -3.17 3.33
N ASN A 43 -8.04 -4.25 3.17
CA ASN A 43 -7.06 -4.71 4.16
C ASN A 43 -5.89 -3.73 4.32
N PHE A 44 -5.43 -3.12 3.22
CA PHE A 44 -4.34 -2.13 3.27
C PHE A 44 -4.79 -0.85 4.00
N ALA A 45 -5.97 -0.32 3.67
CA ALA A 45 -6.49 0.88 4.30
C ALA A 45 -6.67 0.70 5.82
N PHE A 46 -7.19 -0.45 6.25
CA PHE A 46 -7.29 -0.79 7.67
C PHE A 46 -5.91 -0.80 8.36
N THR A 47 -4.94 -1.49 7.76
CA THR A 47 -3.58 -1.59 8.30
C THR A 47 -2.91 -0.23 8.40
N ALA A 48 -3.06 0.59 7.36
CA ALA A 48 -2.48 1.92 7.28
C ALA A 48 -3.07 2.88 8.34
N VAL A 49 -4.39 2.84 8.55
CA VAL A 49 -5.08 3.62 9.60
C VAL A 49 -4.61 3.19 10.99
N MET A 50 -4.60 1.89 11.27
CA MET A 50 -4.18 1.37 12.58
C MET A 50 -2.72 1.70 12.88
N LEU A 51 -1.86 1.62 11.86
CA LEU A 51 -0.45 1.99 11.99
C LEU A 51 -0.28 3.48 12.28
N ASN A 52 -0.96 4.36 11.53
CA ASN A 52 -0.93 5.81 11.77
C ASN A 52 -1.37 6.16 13.20
N VAL A 53 -2.51 5.63 13.66
CA VAL A 53 -3.02 5.85 15.02
C VAL A 53 -2.03 5.36 16.08
N THR A 54 -1.44 4.17 15.88
CA THR A 54 -0.44 3.62 16.81
C THR A 54 0.80 4.51 16.89
N VAL A 55 1.33 4.95 15.74
CA VAL A 55 2.50 5.83 15.67
C VAL A 55 2.22 7.16 16.38
N PHE A 56 1.03 7.75 16.18
CA PHE A 56 0.64 9.00 16.85
C PHE A 56 0.73 8.86 18.38
N PHE A 57 0.16 7.80 18.95
CA PHE A 57 0.17 7.58 20.40
C PHE A 57 1.56 7.28 20.95
N ILE A 58 2.37 6.48 20.23
CA ILE A 58 3.76 6.21 20.61
C ILE A 58 4.54 7.53 20.66
N CYS A 59 4.48 8.32 19.60
CA CYS A 59 5.20 9.59 19.50
C CYS A 59 4.73 10.62 20.54
N PHE A 60 3.42 10.73 20.78
CA PHE A 60 2.88 11.64 21.78
C PHE A 60 3.32 11.26 23.20
N THR A 61 3.33 9.95 23.50
CA THR A 61 3.75 9.44 24.82
C THR A 61 5.24 9.65 25.04
N LEU A 62 6.09 9.34 24.05
CA LEU A 62 7.53 9.55 24.14
C LEU A 62 7.90 11.03 24.31
N LYS A 63 7.17 11.92 23.64
CA LYS A 63 7.33 13.37 23.81
C LYS A 63 6.98 13.84 25.22
N LYS A 64 5.93 13.29 25.84
CA LYS A 64 5.56 13.63 27.23
C LYS A 64 6.67 13.28 28.23
N LEU A 65 7.47 12.26 27.92
CA LEU A 65 8.59 11.82 28.74
C LEU A 65 9.88 12.64 28.48
N GLU A 66 9.84 13.67 27.64
CA GLU A 66 10.98 14.52 27.23
C GLU A 66 12.19 13.73 26.68
N ILE A 67 11.95 12.52 26.16
CA ILE A 67 13.01 11.67 25.62
C ILE A 67 13.19 12.00 24.13
N ASP A 68 13.88 13.09 23.83
CA ASP A 68 14.18 13.50 22.44
C ASP A 68 14.92 12.39 21.67
N ILE A 69 15.82 11.66 22.35
CA ILE A 69 16.52 10.48 21.81
C ILE A 69 15.56 9.30 21.59
N GLY A 70 14.59 9.12 22.49
CA GLY A 70 13.61 8.04 22.45
C GLY A 70 12.69 8.15 21.23
N MET A 71 12.40 9.38 20.78
CA MET A 71 11.64 9.59 19.56
C MET A 71 12.39 9.15 18.30
N ALA A 72 13.66 9.53 18.16
CA ALA A 72 14.46 9.11 17.02
C ALA A 72 14.53 7.58 16.96
N LEU A 73 14.80 6.93 18.09
CA LEU A 73 14.84 5.47 18.22
C LEU A 73 13.48 4.81 17.91
N GLY A 74 12.37 5.40 18.37
CA GLY A 74 11.03 4.91 18.10
C GLY A 74 10.67 4.95 16.61
N LEU A 75 11.02 6.04 15.92
CA LEU A 75 10.77 6.17 14.49
C LEU A 75 11.63 5.18 13.67
N PHE A 76 12.87 4.92 14.07
CA PHE A 76 13.70 3.87 13.49
C PHE A 76 13.12 2.47 13.72
N ALA A 77 12.57 2.19 14.90
CA ALA A 77 11.93 0.90 15.17
C ALA A 77 10.69 0.68 14.28
N ILE A 78 9.86 1.72 14.08
CA ILE A 78 8.70 1.67 13.17
C ILE A 78 9.17 1.35 11.74
N PHE A 79 10.22 2.02 11.25
CA PHE A 79 10.78 1.71 9.93
C PHE A 79 11.42 0.31 9.86
N GLY A 80 12.01 -0.17 10.95
CA GLY A 80 12.52 -1.53 11.07
C GLY A 80 11.41 -2.57 10.89
N VAL A 81 10.30 -2.43 11.62
CA VAL A 81 9.13 -3.32 11.50
C VAL A 81 8.54 -3.27 10.08
N LEU A 82 8.46 -2.09 9.48
CA LEU A 82 7.96 -1.93 8.11
C LEU A 82 8.87 -2.57 7.05
N ARG A 83 10.19 -2.60 7.30
CA ARG A 83 11.17 -3.22 6.40
C ARG A 83 11.19 -4.76 6.51
N TYR A 84 10.94 -5.30 7.70
CA TYR A 84 11.00 -6.74 7.96
C TYR A 84 9.65 -7.46 7.82
N ARG A 85 8.64 -6.82 7.22
CA ARG A 85 7.39 -7.53 6.92
C ARG A 85 7.64 -8.60 5.84
N THR A 86 7.00 -9.76 6.00
CA THR A 86 7.24 -10.97 5.20
C THR A 86 6.78 -10.87 3.74
N ASP A 87 5.78 -10.03 3.46
CA ASP A 87 5.29 -9.79 2.10
C ASP A 87 5.89 -8.51 1.50
N ALA A 88 6.50 -8.62 0.33
CA ALA A 88 7.06 -7.48 -0.39
C ALA A 88 5.98 -6.42 -0.66
N ILE A 89 6.17 -5.24 -0.07
CA ILE A 89 5.27 -4.09 -0.22
C ILE A 89 5.52 -3.47 -1.59
N GLY A 90 4.46 -3.19 -2.35
CA GLY A 90 4.61 -2.40 -3.58
C GLY A 90 5.23 -1.03 -3.28
N THR A 91 6.04 -0.50 -4.19
CA THR A 91 6.70 0.81 -4.00
C THR A 91 5.70 1.93 -3.69
N LYS A 92 4.49 1.87 -4.26
CA LYS A 92 3.40 2.83 -4.00
C LYS A 92 2.84 2.73 -2.57
N GLU A 93 2.68 1.53 -2.04
CA GLU A 93 2.14 1.29 -0.69
C GLU A 93 3.10 1.78 0.39
N MET A 94 4.40 1.55 0.21
CA MET A 94 5.45 2.11 1.07
C MET A 94 5.36 3.64 1.16
N THR A 95 5.15 4.32 0.04
CA THR A 95 5.02 5.78 0.02
C THR A 95 3.79 6.25 0.78
N TYR A 96 2.65 5.57 0.66
CA TYR A 96 1.45 5.92 1.42
C TYR A 96 1.63 5.71 2.92
N LEU A 97 2.24 4.60 3.33
CA LEU A 97 2.59 4.38 4.74
C LEU A 97 3.53 5.46 5.26
N PHE A 98 4.53 5.87 4.47
CA PHE A 98 5.46 6.92 4.85
C PHE A 98 4.77 8.28 5.04
N ILE A 99 3.86 8.65 4.12
CA ILE A 99 3.06 9.88 4.24
C ILE A 99 2.21 9.85 5.52
N LEU A 100 1.54 8.73 5.79
CA LEU A 100 0.70 8.57 6.97
C LEU A 100 1.52 8.62 8.27
N ILE A 101 2.68 7.98 8.32
CA ILE A 101 3.60 8.07 9.47
C ILE A 101 4.04 9.51 9.67
N GLY A 102 4.38 10.23 8.59
CA GLY A 102 4.77 11.64 8.64
C GLY A 102 3.69 12.52 9.26
N ILE A 103 2.42 12.36 8.84
CA ILE A 103 1.27 13.10 9.39
C ILE A 103 1.11 12.80 10.89
N ALA A 104 1.15 11.53 11.29
CA ALA A 104 1.05 11.13 12.71
C ALA A 104 2.17 11.74 13.57
N VAL A 105 3.42 11.73 13.06
CA VAL A 105 4.57 12.31 13.75
C VAL A 105 4.41 13.83 13.88
N ILE A 106 4.08 14.54 12.80
CA ILE A 106 3.91 16.01 12.84
C ILE A 106 2.82 16.42 13.85
N ASN A 107 1.68 15.73 13.81
CA ASN A 107 0.56 16.02 14.71
C ASN A 107 0.85 15.71 16.17
N SER A 108 1.56 14.61 16.46
CA SER A 108 1.93 14.23 17.83
C SER A 108 3.05 15.14 18.39
N LEU A 109 4.01 15.56 17.56
CA LEU A 109 5.19 16.33 17.96
C LEU A 109 4.98 17.85 17.99
N SER A 110 3.82 18.37 17.59
CA SER A 110 3.55 19.81 17.71
C SER A 110 3.79 20.32 19.13
N ASN A 111 4.40 21.50 19.32
CA ASN A 111 4.66 22.09 20.64
C ASN A 111 3.97 23.45 20.79
N LYS A 112 4.02 24.07 21.97
CA LYS A 112 3.43 25.41 22.21
C LYS A 112 3.99 26.51 21.30
N LYS A 113 5.19 26.31 20.73
CA LYS A 113 5.81 27.23 19.75
C LYS A 113 5.27 27.09 18.33
N THR A 114 4.69 25.94 17.99
CA THR A 114 4.09 25.72 16.68
C THR A 114 2.61 26.06 16.75
N SER A 115 2.17 27.00 15.93
CA SER A 115 0.76 27.39 15.87
C SER A 115 -0.09 26.25 15.32
N TYR A 116 -1.35 26.12 15.75
CA TYR A 116 -2.31 25.20 15.11
C TYR A 116 -2.44 25.47 13.60
N ALA A 117 -2.25 26.72 13.18
CA ALA A 117 -2.22 27.11 11.77
C ALA A 117 -1.05 26.47 11.01
N GLU A 118 0.13 26.35 11.63
CA GLU A 118 1.29 25.70 11.00
C GLU A 118 1.04 24.20 10.82
N ILE A 119 0.47 23.53 11.81
CA ILE A 119 0.13 22.09 11.70
C ILE A 119 -0.85 21.86 10.55
N VAL A 120 -1.92 22.65 10.50
CA VAL A 120 -2.93 22.56 9.45
C VAL A 120 -2.31 22.88 8.09
N LEU A 121 -1.42 23.86 8.00
CA LEU A 121 -0.73 24.22 6.77
C LEU A 121 0.20 23.10 6.29
N VAL A 122 1.02 22.53 7.17
CA VAL A 122 1.93 21.42 6.82
C VAL A 122 1.13 20.20 6.38
N ASN A 123 0.10 19.80 7.12
CA ASN A 123 -0.75 18.66 6.73
C ASN A 123 -1.49 18.92 5.42
N SER A 124 -1.95 20.15 5.19
CA SER A 124 -2.60 20.55 3.93
C SER A 124 -1.62 20.51 2.75
N LEU A 125 -0.36 20.92 2.95
CA LEU A 125 0.68 20.82 1.94
C LEU A 125 1.02 19.37 1.61
N ILE A 126 1.15 18.51 2.62
CA ILE A 126 1.39 17.07 2.43
C ILE A 126 0.20 16.44 1.67
N PHE A 127 -1.03 16.72 2.10
CA PHE A 127 -2.24 16.25 1.42
C PHE A 127 -2.31 16.74 -0.03
N SER A 128 -2.04 18.03 -0.26
CA SER A 128 -2.04 18.63 -1.60
C SER A 128 -0.96 18.04 -2.49
N ALA A 129 0.24 17.78 -1.96
CA ALA A 129 1.32 17.11 -2.70
C ALA A 129 0.96 15.66 -3.05
N ALA A 130 0.33 14.93 -2.12
CA ALA A 130 -0.18 13.59 -2.36
C ALA A 130 -1.27 13.57 -3.45
N MET A 131 -2.18 14.55 -3.43
CA MET A 131 -3.19 14.74 -4.48
C MET A 131 -2.58 15.21 -5.81
N LEU A 132 -1.55 16.06 -5.79
CA LEU A 132 -0.91 16.58 -6.99
C LEU A 132 -0.31 15.45 -7.83
N LYS A 133 0.24 14.42 -7.17
CA LYS A 133 0.69 13.20 -7.86
C LYS A 133 -0.46 12.53 -8.61
N GLU A 134 -1.67 12.49 -8.06
CA GLU A 134 -2.84 11.97 -8.77
C GLU A 134 -3.26 12.88 -9.92
N TRP A 135 -3.21 14.20 -9.74
CA TRP A 135 -3.58 15.15 -10.80
C TRP A 135 -2.60 15.18 -11.97
N ILE A 136 -1.29 15.15 -11.69
CA ILE A 136 -0.23 15.17 -12.70
C ILE A 136 -0.13 13.82 -13.42
N VAL A 137 -0.17 12.70 -12.67
CA VAL A 137 -0.04 11.35 -13.26
C VAL A 137 -1.36 10.85 -13.83
N GLY A 138 -2.51 11.34 -13.36
CA GLY A 138 -3.84 11.00 -13.88
C GLY A 138 -4.13 11.48 -15.31
N ARG A 139 -3.24 12.26 -15.93
CA ARG A 139 -3.27 12.57 -17.37
C ARG A 139 -2.57 11.55 -18.24
N VAL A 140 -1.87 10.57 -17.65
CA VAL A 140 -1.32 9.43 -18.37
C VAL A 140 -2.38 8.31 -18.29
N PRO A 141 -2.97 7.89 -19.43
CA PRO A 141 -3.81 6.70 -19.45
C PRO A 141 -3.06 5.53 -18.81
N PRO A 142 -3.74 4.64 -18.10
CA PRO A 142 -3.10 3.55 -17.39
C PRO A 142 -2.52 2.54 -18.40
N GLU A 143 -1.31 2.79 -18.89
CA GLU A 143 -0.47 1.77 -19.51
C GLU A 143 0.75 1.49 -18.62
N ALA A 144 0.97 0.19 -18.39
CA ALA A 144 2.11 -0.41 -17.72
C ALA A 144 2.16 -0.33 -16.17
N SER A 145 1.11 -0.79 -15.49
CA SER A 145 1.31 -1.66 -14.32
C SER A 145 0.34 -2.82 -14.42
N GLU A 146 0.89 -4.02 -14.58
CA GLU A 146 0.17 -5.26 -14.83
C GLU A 146 -0.92 -5.53 -13.79
N THR A 147 -1.98 -6.21 -14.24
CA THR A 147 -3.06 -6.85 -13.46
C THR A 147 -4.23 -6.00 -12.97
N ALA A 148 -4.98 -5.41 -13.90
CA ALA A 148 -6.43 -5.28 -13.74
C ALA A 148 -7.12 -5.67 -15.06
N LYS A 149 -7.67 -6.88 -15.13
CA LYS A 149 -8.49 -7.35 -16.26
C LYS A 149 -9.72 -6.45 -16.44
N PRO A 150 -10.12 -6.07 -17.67
CA PRO A 150 -11.37 -5.35 -17.88
C PRO A 150 -12.58 -6.29 -17.70
N LYS A 151 -13.52 -5.91 -16.84
CA LYS A 151 -14.89 -6.45 -16.84
C LYS A 151 -15.58 -5.99 -18.13
N LYS A 152 -15.70 -6.89 -19.11
CA LYS A 152 -16.61 -6.70 -20.26
C LYS A 152 -18.00 -7.15 -19.81
N ASN A 153 -18.86 -6.20 -19.48
CA ASN A 153 -20.31 -6.45 -19.40
C ASN A 153 -20.78 -6.91 -20.78
N GLY A 154 -21.50 -8.04 -20.81
CA GLY A 154 -22.03 -8.62 -22.02
C GLY A 154 -23.22 -7.82 -22.55
N ASN A 155 -23.21 -7.57 -23.86
CA ASN A 155 -24.38 -7.83 -24.68
C ASN A 155 -23.90 -8.31 -26.07
N GLY A 156 -24.61 -9.29 -26.62
CA GLY A 156 -24.08 -10.28 -27.56
C GLY A 156 -23.67 -9.79 -28.95
N ASN A 157 -22.74 -10.51 -29.58
CA ASN A 157 -23.04 -11.47 -30.64
C ASN A 157 -21.78 -12.31 -30.88
N GLY A 158 -21.95 -13.55 -31.36
CA GLY A 158 -20.92 -14.60 -31.36
C GLY A 158 -19.63 -14.25 -32.11
N ASP A 159 -18.52 -14.47 -31.41
CA ASP A 159 -17.26 -15.02 -31.94
C ASP A 159 -16.55 -15.66 -30.75
N GLY A 160 -16.14 -16.93 -30.89
CA GLY A 160 -15.58 -17.76 -29.82
C GLY A 160 -14.38 -17.09 -29.13
N LYS A 161 -14.62 -16.49 -27.97
CA LYS A 161 -13.60 -15.75 -27.23
C LYS A 161 -12.68 -16.73 -26.52
N ALA A 162 -11.47 -16.92 -27.05
CA ALA A 162 -10.44 -17.76 -26.46
C ALA A 162 -10.24 -17.43 -24.96
N SER A 163 -10.40 -18.43 -24.11
CA SER A 163 -10.30 -18.30 -22.65
C SER A 163 -8.84 -18.14 -22.26
N LYS A 164 -8.52 -17.07 -21.51
CA LYS A 164 -7.14 -16.76 -21.09
C LYS A 164 -6.88 -17.23 -19.66
N TYR A 165 -5.87 -18.07 -19.47
CA TYR A 165 -5.43 -18.54 -18.16
C TYR A 165 -3.98 -18.16 -17.90
N THR A 166 -3.66 -17.85 -16.65
CA THR A 166 -2.28 -17.63 -16.18
C THR A 166 -1.86 -18.84 -15.39
N ILE A 167 -0.73 -19.44 -15.75
CA ILE A 167 -0.23 -20.69 -15.18
C ILE A 167 1.22 -20.48 -14.76
N GLU A 168 1.58 -20.95 -13.56
CA GLU A 168 2.98 -21.08 -13.15
C GLU A 168 3.54 -22.39 -13.70
N TYR A 169 4.67 -22.29 -14.41
CA TYR A 169 5.33 -23.39 -15.08
C TYR A 169 6.71 -23.64 -14.49
N ASP A 170 7.02 -24.89 -14.27
CA ASP A 170 8.19 -25.40 -13.53
C ASP A 170 9.35 -25.85 -14.43
N LYS A 171 9.13 -26.01 -15.74
CA LYS A 171 10.17 -26.48 -16.68
C LYS A 171 10.63 -25.37 -17.61
N VAL A 172 11.48 -24.47 -17.10
CA VAL A 172 11.98 -23.31 -17.87
C VAL A 172 12.75 -23.73 -19.13
N GLU A 173 13.37 -24.92 -19.13
CA GLU A 173 14.07 -25.50 -20.29
C GLU A 173 13.16 -25.73 -21.52
N LEU A 174 11.85 -25.92 -21.31
CA LEU A 174 10.87 -26.16 -22.38
C LEU A 174 10.31 -24.85 -22.97
N LEU A 175 10.79 -23.68 -22.53
CA LEU A 175 10.39 -22.38 -23.08
C LEU A 175 11.14 -21.99 -24.36
N GLY A 176 12.11 -22.80 -24.79
CA GLY A 176 12.85 -22.58 -26.03
C GLY A 176 11.96 -22.63 -27.27
N GLU A 177 12.35 -21.90 -28.32
CA GLU A 177 11.59 -21.86 -29.58
C GLU A 177 11.51 -23.25 -30.24
N THR A 178 12.56 -24.06 -30.11
CA THR A 178 12.65 -25.42 -30.66
C THR A 178 11.77 -26.43 -29.92
N THR A 179 11.51 -26.21 -28.62
CA THR A 179 10.75 -27.13 -27.75
C THR A 179 9.27 -26.74 -27.62
N ARG A 180 8.80 -25.79 -28.44
CA ARG A 180 7.43 -25.25 -28.38
C ARG A 180 6.34 -26.30 -28.55
N GLN A 181 6.54 -27.33 -29.37
CA GLN A 181 5.56 -28.42 -29.52
C GLN A 181 5.47 -29.26 -28.23
N VAL A 182 6.62 -29.61 -27.64
CA VAL A 182 6.70 -30.35 -26.38
C VAL A 182 6.06 -29.57 -25.22
N LEU A 183 6.24 -28.26 -25.19
CA LEU A 183 5.59 -27.38 -24.22
C LEU A 183 4.06 -27.41 -24.33
N LEU A 184 3.53 -27.33 -25.56
CA LEU A 184 2.09 -27.38 -25.80
C LEU A 184 1.50 -28.72 -25.38
N ASP A 185 2.19 -29.82 -25.68
CA ASP A 185 1.74 -31.16 -25.32
C ASP A 185 1.79 -31.40 -23.80
N ASP A 186 2.86 -30.96 -23.12
CA ASP A 186 2.99 -31.04 -21.66
C ASP A 186 1.91 -30.20 -20.97
N LEU A 187 1.64 -28.97 -21.45
CA LEU A 187 0.59 -28.13 -20.90
C LEU A 187 -0.81 -28.72 -21.16
N ARG A 188 -1.08 -29.28 -22.34
CA ARG A 188 -2.35 -29.95 -22.66
C ARG A 188 -2.56 -31.19 -21.78
N GLY A 189 -1.52 -32.01 -21.61
CA GLY A 189 -1.57 -33.20 -20.78
C GLY A 189 -1.81 -32.90 -19.30
N ARG A 190 -1.18 -31.83 -18.77
CA ARG A 190 -1.33 -31.42 -17.36
C ARG A 190 -2.63 -30.68 -17.07
N THR A 191 -3.09 -29.83 -17.99
CA THR A 191 -4.25 -28.96 -17.76
C THR A 191 -5.56 -29.53 -18.29
N GLY A 192 -5.51 -30.50 -19.22
CA GLY A 192 -6.67 -30.99 -19.94
C GLY A 192 -7.32 -29.97 -20.88
N MET A 193 -6.69 -28.80 -21.09
CA MET A 193 -7.23 -27.72 -21.90
C MET A 193 -6.64 -27.74 -23.32
N ASN A 194 -7.46 -27.40 -24.33
CA ASN A 194 -6.98 -27.31 -25.72
C ASN A 194 -6.27 -25.98 -25.98
N ILE A 195 -5.02 -25.88 -25.51
CA ILE A 195 -4.23 -24.66 -25.62
C ILE A 195 -3.86 -24.39 -27.08
N THR A 196 -4.28 -23.24 -27.61
CA THR A 196 -3.97 -22.76 -28.97
C THR A 196 -2.76 -21.84 -29.00
N LYS A 197 -2.54 -21.04 -27.95
CA LYS A 197 -1.42 -20.09 -27.86
C LYS A 197 -0.84 -20.05 -26.46
N VAL A 198 0.46 -19.79 -26.38
CA VAL A 198 1.22 -19.58 -25.14
C VAL A 198 2.10 -18.35 -25.31
N GLN A 199 2.12 -17.48 -24.29
CA GLN A 199 2.97 -16.30 -24.16
C GLN A 199 3.65 -16.34 -22.79
N VAL A 200 4.96 -16.11 -22.76
CA VAL A 200 5.71 -16.00 -21.51
C VAL A 200 5.53 -14.59 -20.94
N LYS A 201 5.13 -14.49 -19.68
CA LYS A 201 4.94 -13.21 -18.96
C LYS A 201 6.18 -12.82 -18.18
N SER A 202 6.74 -13.77 -17.44
CA SER A 202 7.97 -13.59 -16.66
C SER A 202 8.72 -14.92 -16.55
N ILE A 203 10.05 -14.85 -16.42
CA ILE A 203 10.93 -15.99 -16.20
C ILE A 203 11.78 -15.67 -14.98
N ASP A 204 11.72 -16.52 -13.97
CA ASP A 204 12.59 -16.50 -12.80
C ASP A 204 13.58 -17.67 -12.90
N LEU A 205 14.80 -17.36 -13.35
CA LEU A 205 15.88 -18.34 -13.51
C LEU A 205 16.41 -18.86 -12.17
N ALA A 206 16.32 -18.06 -11.09
CA ALA A 206 16.82 -18.45 -9.78
C ALA A 206 15.87 -19.45 -9.11
N ALA A 207 14.56 -19.23 -9.24
CA ALA A 207 13.54 -20.13 -8.74
C ALA A 207 13.19 -21.28 -9.70
N ASN A 208 13.76 -21.29 -10.92
CA ASN A 208 13.43 -22.20 -12.01
C ASN A 208 11.91 -22.25 -12.32
N LYS A 209 11.28 -21.07 -12.37
CA LYS A 209 9.84 -20.93 -12.63
C LYS A 209 9.59 -19.91 -13.73
N ALA A 210 8.50 -20.10 -14.47
CA ALA A 210 8.03 -19.14 -15.45
C ALA A 210 6.52 -18.94 -15.33
N THR A 211 6.06 -17.71 -15.49
CA THR A 211 4.63 -17.41 -15.57
C THR A 211 4.20 -17.37 -17.02
N LEU A 212 3.27 -18.25 -17.40
CA LEU A 212 2.75 -18.38 -18.75
C LEU A 212 1.32 -17.88 -18.84
N LEU A 213 1.00 -17.17 -19.92
CA LEU A 213 -0.35 -16.84 -20.33
C LEU A 213 -0.74 -17.78 -21.47
N VAL A 214 -1.78 -18.58 -21.25
CA VAL A 214 -2.28 -19.55 -22.23
C VAL A 214 -3.67 -19.15 -22.72
N TRP A 215 -3.94 -19.40 -24.00
CA TRP A 215 -5.25 -19.22 -24.62
C TRP A 215 -5.79 -20.59 -25.02
N CYS A 216 -7.04 -20.85 -24.66
CA CYS A 216 -7.80 -22.05 -25.04
C CYS A 216 -8.99 -21.64 -25.89
#